data_AF-A0A5Z2ZIJ9-F1
#
_entry.id   AF-A0A5Z2ZIJ9-F1
#
_cell.length_a   1.000
_cell.length_b   1.000
_cell.length_c   1.000
_cell.angle_alpha   90.00
_cell.angle_beta   90.00
_cell.angle_gamma   90.00
#
_symmetry.space_group_name_H-M   'P 1'
#
loop_
_entity.id
_entity.type
_entity.pdbx_description
1 polymer ?
#
loop_
_entity_poly.entity_id
_entity_poly.type
_entity_poly.pdbx_seq_one_letter_code
_entity_poly.pdbx_strand_id
1 'polypeptide(L)'
;MIQSLGTIMSSSAAVTVLTGVTVFVVGQLIAKRFIEPYISFREQLGRITALLLREQATITNFRANHETIYDLKDAASQLMAKYAALPGSLKRSYLGMKFVPSKGEVLGAAQNLNEITSILAGNSKENTYNLIKEIGLKLNIPTTYSSH
;
A
#
# COMPACT_ATOMS: atom_id res chain seq x y z
N MET A 1 -48.13 -37.36 6.88
CA MET A 1 -47.01 -37.28 5.92
C MET A 1 -46.80 -35.88 5.34
N ILE A 2 -47.83 -35.13 4.93
CA ILE A 2 -47.68 -33.82 4.27
C ILE A 2 -47.11 -32.73 5.20
N GLN A 3 -47.53 -32.68 6.48
CA GLN A 3 -46.97 -31.73 7.46
C GLN A 3 -45.47 -31.92 7.70
N SER A 4 -44.98 -33.17 7.71
CA SER A 4 -43.55 -33.47 7.85
C SER A 4 -42.72 -32.96 6.67
N LEU A 5 -43.25 -33.03 5.45
CA LEU A 5 -42.56 -32.55 4.25
C LEU A 5 -42.43 -31.01 4.22
N GLY A 6 -43.48 -30.30 4.64
CA GLY A 6 -43.47 -28.85 4.76
C GLY A 6 -42.46 -28.34 5.78
N THR A 7 -42.37 -28.97 6.96
CA THR A 7 -41.37 -28.62 7.98
C THR A 7 -39.94 -28.90 7.51
N ILE A 8 -39.71 -30.00 6.80
CA ILE A 8 -38.39 -30.35 6.23
C ILE A 8 -38.00 -29.36 5.11
N MET A 9 -38.93 -28.99 4.22
CA MET A 9 -38.68 -28.01 3.16
C MET A 9 -38.39 -26.61 3.71
N SER A 10 -39.16 -26.15 4.71
CA SER A 10 -38.90 -24.88 5.38
C SER A 10 -37.55 -24.87 6.12
N SER A 11 -37.18 -26.00 6.74
CA SER A 11 -35.86 -26.16 7.36
C SER A 11 -34.73 -26.12 6.33
N SER A 12 -34.90 -26.74 5.16
CA SER A 12 -33.90 -26.74 4.09
C SER A 12 -33.71 -25.35 3.47
N ALA A 13 -34.81 -24.62 3.24
CA ALA A 13 -34.78 -23.25 2.77
C ALA A 13 -34.10 -22.32 3.80
N ALA A 14 -34.44 -22.44 5.09
CA ALA A 14 -33.82 -21.67 6.16
C ALA A 14 -32.32 -21.96 6.28
N VAL A 15 -31.90 -23.22 6.18
CA VAL A 15 -30.47 -23.61 6.17
C VAL A 15 -29.74 -23.01 4.97
N THR A 16 -30.35 -23.02 3.79
CA THR A 16 -29.76 -22.43 2.58
C THR A 16 -29.56 -20.92 2.72
N VAL A 17 -30.58 -20.22 3.22
CA VAL A 17 -30.51 -18.78 3.48
C VAL A 17 -29.44 -18.47 4.53
N LEU A 18 -29.42 -19.22 5.65
CA LEU A 18 -28.44 -19.03 6.71
C LEU A 18 -27.00 -19.28 6.22
N THR A 19 -26.81 -20.30 5.39
CA THR A 19 -25.52 -20.62 4.77
C THR A 19 -25.09 -19.49 3.85
N GLY A 20 -25.99 -19.00 2.98
CA GLY A 20 -25.71 -17.88 2.09
C GLY A 20 -25.30 -16.61 2.85
N VAL A 21 -26.05 -16.25 3.90
CA VAL A 21 -25.73 -15.10 4.76
C VAL A 21 -24.38 -15.29 5.45
N THR A 22 -24.10 -16.49 5.97
CA THR A 22 -22.83 -16.78 6.65
C THR A 22 -21.65 -16.63 5.71
N VAL A 23 -21.71 -17.24 4.53
CA VAL A 23 -20.66 -17.12 3.51
C VAL A 23 -20.47 -15.66 3.08
N PHE A 24 -21.56 -14.92 2.90
CA PHE A 24 -21.52 -13.50 2.56
C PHE A 24 -20.81 -12.67 3.63
N VAL A 25 -21.19 -12.83 4.91
CA VAL A 25 -20.58 -12.10 6.03
C VAL A 25 -19.10 -12.44 6.15
N VAL A 26 -18.73 -13.73 6.06
CA VAL A 26 -17.33 -14.16 6.09
C VAL A 26 -16.54 -13.55 4.92
N GLY A 27 -17.11 -13.53 3.71
CA GLY A 27 -16.50 -12.90 2.55
C GLY A 27 -16.25 -11.40 2.75
N GLN A 28 -17.25 -10.68 3.30
CA GLN A 28 -17.10 -9.26 3.63
C GLN A 28 -16.03 -9.01 4.69
N LEU A 29 -15.97 -9.84 5.73
CA LEU A 29 -14.92 -9.75 6.75
C LEU A 29 -13.53 -9.92 6.15
N ILE A 30 -13.34 -10.86 5.22
CA ILE A 30 -12.07 -11.05 4.52
C ILE A 30 -11.74 -9.83 3.65
N ALA A 31 -12.71 -9.33 2.87
CA ALA A 31 -12.51 -8.19 1.99
C ALA A 31 -12.12 -6.92 2.77
N LYS A 32 -12.91 -6.56 3.78
CA LYS A 32 -12.66 -5.38 4.63
C LYS A 32 -11.37 -5.49 5.43
N ARG A 33 -11.04 -6.68 5.91
CA ARG A 33 -9.87 -6.87 6.79
C ARG A 33 -8.57 -6.99 6.02
N PHE A 34 -8.54 -7.66 4.87
CA PHE A 34 -7.29 -7.98 4.17
C PHE A 34 -7.15 -7.26 2.83
N ILE A 35 -8.20 -7.31 2.00
CA ILE A 35 -8.13 -6.83 0.62
C ILE A 35 -8.07 -5.30 0.59
N GLU A 36 -8.97 -4.61 1.29
CA GLU A 36 -9.03 -3.14 1.28
C GLU A 36 -7.75 -2.49 1.82
N PRO A 37 -7.19 -2.90 2.98
CA PRO A 37 -5.92 -2.34 3.45
C PRO A 37 -4.76 -2.61 2.49
N TYR A 38 -4.73 -3.79 1.86
CA TYR A 38 -3.70 -4.15 0.88
C TYR A 38 -3.77 -3.27 -0.37
N ILE A 39 -4.96 -3.09 -0.95
CA ILE A 39 -5.18 -2.20 -2.10
C ILE A 39 -4.78 -0.78 -1.74
N SER A 40 -5.25 -0.27 -0.60
CA SER A 40 -4.94 1.08 -0.10
C SER A 40 -3.43 1.31 0.04
N PHE A 41 -2.67 0.30 0.48
CA PHE A 41 -1.21 0.36 0.52
C PHE A 41 -0.59 0.35 -0.88
N ARG A 42 -1.05 -0.52 -1.79
CA ARG A 42 -0.57 -0.57 -3.18
C ARG A 42 -0.86 0.73 -3.95
N GLU A 43 -1.99 1.37 -3.70
CA GLU A 43 -2.30 2.69 -4.25
C GLU A 43 -1.29 3.74 -3.80
N GLN A 44 -0.88 3.72 -2.52
CA GLN A 44 0.13 4.65 -2.02
C GLN A 44 1.50 4.41 -2.63
N LEU A 45 1.88 3.14 -2.85
CA LEU A 45 3.07 2.82 -3.63
C LEU A 45 2.99 3.39 -5.05
N GLY A 46 1.85 3.25 -5.71
CA GLY A 46 1.59 3.85 -7.02
C GLY A 46 1.69 5.39 -7.01
N ARG A 47 1.18 6.04 -5.97
CA ARG A 47 1.31 7.50 -5.78
C ARG A 47 2.77 7.93 -5.63
N ILE A 48 3.57 7.20 -4.86
CA ILE A 48 5.01 7.47 -4.72
C ILE A 48 5.71 7.33 -6.07
N THR A 49 5.45 6.26 -6.81
CA THR A 49 5.97 6.09 -8.18
C THR A 49 5.59 7.27 -9.06
N ALA A 50 4.31 7.64 -9.09
CA ALA A 50 3.82 8.73 -9.91
C ALA A 50 4.50 10.06 -9.56
N LEU A 51 4.62 10.35 -8.26
CA LEU A 51 5.26 11.57 -7.77
C LEU A 51 6.74 11.62 -8.12
N LEU A 52 7.48 10.54 -7.87
CA LEU A 52 8.92 10.49 -8.14
C LEU A 52 9.24 10.54 -9.64
N LEU A 53 8.40 9.94 -10.50
CA LEU A 53 8.59 9.99 -11.95
C LEU A 53 8.18 11.34 -12.53
N ARG A 54 7.02 11.89 -12.12
CA ARG A 54 6.53 13.19 -12.59
C ARG A 54 7.47 14.31 -12.20
N GLU A 55 7.91 14.32 -10.94
CA GLU A 55 8.77 15.36 -10.40
C GLU A 55 10.26 15.03 -10.54
N GLN A 56 10.63 13.98 -11.28
CA GLN A 56 12.02 13.53 -11.36
C GLN A 56 12.95 14.66 -11.81
N ALA A 57 12.59 15.37 -12.88
CA ALA A 57 13.35 16.50 -13.38
C ALA A 57 13.38 17.69 -12.39
N THR A 58 12.29 17.92 -11.67
CA THR A 58 12.19 18.97 -10.65
C THR A 58 13.11 18.67 -9.46
N ILE A 59 13.12 17.41 -9.01
CA ILE A 59 13.90 16.92 -7.88
C ILE A 59 15.40 16.87 -8.22
N THR A 60 15.77 16.37 -9.41
CA THR A 60 17.18 16.26 -9.81
C THR A 60 17.81 17.60 -10.16
N ASN A 61 17.02 18.57 -10.64
CA ASN A 61 17.50 19.92 -10.93
C ASN A 61 17.35 20.89 -9.75
N PHE A 62 16.92 20.42 -8.57
CA PHE A 62 16.74 21.23 -7.35
C PHE A 62 15.81 22.43 -7.54
N ARG A 63 14.74 22.25 -8.32
CA ARG A 63 13.74 23.30 -8.62
C ARG A 63 12.39 23.04 -7.95
N ALA A 64 12.36 22.19 -6.92
CA ALA A 64 11.13 21.85 -6.22
C ALA A 64 10.55 23.06 -5.51
N ASN A 65 9.26 23.30 -5.72
CA ASN A 65 8.51 24.29 -4.99
C ASN A 65 8.05 23.73 -3.62
N HIS A 66 7.46 24.57 -2.79
CA HIS A 66 6.93 24.15 -1.49
C HIS A 66 5.86 23.05 -1.60
N GLU A 67 5.10 23.02 -2.70
CA GLU A 67 4.08 22.01 -2.96
C GLU A 67 4.70 20.63 -3.21
N THR A 68 5.71 20.51 -4.07
CA THR A 68 6.45 19.25 -4.29
C THR A 68 7.08 18.72 -3.01
N ILE A 69 7.67 19.62 -2.20
CA ILE A 69 8.25 19.26 -0.90
C ILE A 69 7.17 18.76 0.06
N TYR A 70 6.01 19.43 0.10
CA TYR A 70 4.87 19.01 0.90
C TYR A 70 4.34 17.64 0.45
N ASP A 71 4.11 17.43 -0.84
CA ASP A 71 3.61 16.19 -1.41
C ASP A 71 4.54 15.00 -1.13
N LEU A 72 5.86 15.21 -1.17
CA LEU A 72 6.84 14.18 -0.83
C LEU A 72 6.80 13.82 0.67
N LYS A 73 6.67 14.82 1.56
CA LYS A 73 6.51 14.58 3.01
C LYS A 73 5.19 13.88 3.33
N ASP A 74 4.11 14.33 2.70
CA ASP A 74 2.81 13.71 2.82
C ASP A 74 2.85 12.25 2.34
N ALA A 75 3.47 11.99 1.18
CA ALA A 75 3.64 10.65 0.65
C ALA A 75 4.44 9.72 1.60
N ALA A 76 5.49 10.24 2.25
CA ALA A 76 6.25 9.50 3.26
C ALA A 76 5.40 9.17 4.51
N SER A 77 4.62 10.14 5.00
CA SER A 77 3.74 9.94 6.16
C SER A 77 2.60 8.95 5.86
N GLN A 78 1.98 9.07 4.69
CA GLN A 78 0.91 8.17 4.24
C GLN A 78 1.42 6.76 3.97
N LEU A 79 2.66 6.60 3.49
CA LEU A 79 3.31 5.29 3.35
C LEU A 79 3.35 4.56 4.69
N MET A 80 3.82 5.24 5.74
CA MET A 80 3.89 4.67 7.09
C MET A 80 2.50 4.40 7.67
N ALA A 81 1.54 5.32 7.49
CA ALA A 81 0.18 5.17 7.98
C ALA A 81 -0.54 3.97 7.34
N LYS A 82 -0.49 3.85 6.01
CA LYS A 82 -1.12 2.75 5.28
C LYS A 82 -0.43 1.41 5.55
N TYR A 83 0.90 1.40 5.71
CA TYR A 83 1.61 0.20 6.15
C TYR A 83 1.20 -0.22 7.56
N ALA A 84 1.05 0.73 8.49
CA ALA A 84 0.62 0.43 9.86
C ALA A 84 -0.78 -0.21 9.87
N ALA A 85 -1.69 0.26 9.02
CA ALA A 85 -3.05 -0.27 8.87
C ALA A 85 -3.12 -1.70 8.29
N LEU A 86 -2.05 -2.19 7.66
CA LEU A 86 -2.03 -3.56 7.14
C LEU A 86 -2.13 -4.60 8.27
N PRO A 87 -2.95 -5.64 8.11
CA PRO A 87 -2.97 -6.80 9.00
C PRO A 87 -1.58 -7.41 9.19
N GLY A 88 -1.28 -7.85 10.40
CA GLY A 88 0.00 -8.49 10.74
C GLY A 88 0.30 -9.74 9.91
N SER A 89 -0.72 -10.46 9.42
CA SER A 89 -0.55 -11.61 8.54
C SER A 89 0.02 -11.25 7.17
N LEU A 90 -0.32 -10.08 6.61
CA LEU A 90 0.22 -9.59 5.33
C LEU A 90 1.65 -9.07 5.47
N LYS A 91 2.02 -8.58 6.66
CA LYS A 91 3.37 -8.10 6.96
C LYS A 91 4.39 -9.23 7.12
N ARG A 92 3.93 -10.44 7.43
CA ARG A 92 4.79 -11.62 7.55
C ARG A 92 5.01 -12.22 6.17
N SER A 93 6.26 -12.43 5.78
CA SER A 93 6.57 -13.32 4.67
C SER A 93 6.21 -14.74 5.07
N TYR A 94 5.35 -15.38 4.29
CA TYR A 94 5.08 -16.81 4.39
C TYR A 94 5.60 -17.48 3.12
N LEU A 95 6.32 -18.60 3.29
CA LEU A 95 6.76 -19.47 2.17
C LEU A 95 7.60 -18.75 1.10
N GLY A 96 8.47 -17.82 1.49
CA GLY A 96 9.32 -17.07 0.56
C GLY A 96 8.59 -16.05 -0.32
N MET A 97 7.26 -15.98 -0.26
CA MET A 97 6.47 -14.96 -0.95
C MET A 97 6.34 -13.71 -0.08
N LYS A 98 6.78 -12.58 -0.62
CA LYS A 98 6.74 -11.27 0.02
C LYS A 98 5.77 -10.38 -0.75
N PHE A 99 4.52 -10.33 -0.26
CA PHE A 99 3.47 -9.51 -0.88
C PHE A 99 3.64 -8.01 -0.59
N VAL A 100 4.33 -7.70 0.51
CA VAL A 100 4.50 -6.34 1.03
C VAL A 100 5.97 -6.18 1.46
N PRO A 101 6.59 -5.00 1.26
CA PRO A 101 7.90 -4.70 1.83
C PRO A 101 7.94 -4.91 3.35
N SER A 102 9.10 -5.28 3.88
CA SER A 102 9.32 -5.41 5.31
C SER A 102 9.22 -4.05 6.00
N LYS A 103 8.97 -4.05 7.31
CA LYS A 103 8.90 -2.81 8.10
C LYS A 103 10.16 -1.95 7.95
N GLY A 104 11.34 -2.59 7.90
CA GLY A 104 12.61 -1.90 7.72
C GLY A 104 12.74 -1.22 6.35
N GLU A 105 12.30 -1.88 5.28
CA GLU A 105 12.31 -1.29 3.94
C GLU A 105 11.31 -0.15 3.80
N VAL A 106 10.10 -0.29 4.37
CA VAL A 106 9.10 0.79 4.35
C VAL A 106 9.61 2.00 5.12
N LEU A 107 10.16 1.79 6.32
CA LEU A 107 10.75 2.87 7.11
C LEU A 107 11.92 3.53 6.37
N GLY A 108 12.83 2.73 5.82
CA GLY A 108 13.97 3.23 5.06
C GLY A 108 13.55 4.01 3.82
N ALA A 109 12.49 3.60 3.12
CA ALA A 109 11.96 4.36 1.99
C ALA A 109 11.31 5.68 2.44
N ALA A 110 10.56 5.69 3.54
CA ALA A 110 9.98 6.90 4.11
C ALA A 110 11.08 7.88 4.57
N GLN A 111 12.16 7.38 5.16
CA GLN A 111 13.33 8.17 5.53
C GLN A 111 14.01 8.79 4.30
N ASN A 112 14.25 7.99 3.25
CA ASN A 112 14.84 8.49 2.00
C ASN A 112 13.94 9.56 1.35
N LEU A 113 12.62 9.42 1.37
CA LEU A 113 11.68 10.45 0.89
C LEU A 113 11.82 11.75 1.71
N ASN A 114 11.89 11.65 3.04
CA ASN A 114 12.09 12.81 3.90
C ASN A 114 13.46 13.47 3.69
N GLU A 115 14.51 12.69 3.46
CA GLU A 115 15.84 13.21 3.16
C GLU A 115 15.86 14.01 1.87
N ILE A 116 15.22 13.51 0.80
CA ILE A 116 15.02 14.26 -0.46
C ILE A 116 14.33 15.60 -0.15
N THR A 117 13.29 15.62 0.69
CA THR A 117 12.60 16.87 1.04
C THR A 117 13.48 17.85 1.80
N SER A 118 14.38 17.34 2.65
CA SER A 118 15.33 18.15 3.41
C SER A 118 16.38 18.78 2.49
N ILE A 119 16.91 18.01 1.55
CA ILE A 119 17.86 18.49 0.53
C ILE A 119 17.22 19.60 -0.32
N LEU A 120 15.99 19.37 -0.79
CA LEU A 120 15.24 20.34 -1.60
C LEU A 120 14.92 21.62 -0.82
N ALA A 121 14.45 21.50 0.43
CA ALA A 121 14.12 22.66 1.26
C ALA A 121 15.37 23.47 1.65
N GLY A 122 16.51 22.79 1.84
CA GLY A 122 17.79 23.43 2.14
C GLY A 122 18.49 24.04 0.93
N ASN A 123 17.95 23.90 -0.29
CA ASN A 123 18.61 24.24 -1.55
C ASN A 123 20.02 23.61 -1.68
N SER A 124 20.24 22.44 -1.05
CA SER A 124 21.50 21.69 -1.20
C SER A 124 21.53 21.03 -2.57
N LYS A 125 22.71 20.96 -3.21
CA LYS A 125 22.92 20.30 -4.51
C LYS A 125 23.37 18.85 -4.36
N GLU A 126 23.08 18.24 -3.21
CA GLU A 126 23.36 16.83 -2.97
C GLU A 126 22.56 15.93 -3.91
N ASN A 127 23.24 14.94 -4.48
CA ASN A 127 22.63 14.09 -5.49
C ASN A 127 21.53 13.19 -4.89
N THR A 128 20.28 13.47 -5.24
CA THR A 128 19.09 12.74 -4.78
C THR A 128 18.86 11.41 -5.54
N TYR A 129 19.59 11.16 -6.62
CA TYR A 129 19.38 9.98 -7.49
C TYR A 129 19.51 8.65 -6.73
N ASN A 130 20.53 8.52 -5.87
CA ASN A 130 20.73 7.30 -5.09
C ASN A 130 19.56 7.05 -4.13
N LEU A 131 19.03 8.10 -3.51
CA LEU A 131 17.86 8.01 -2.62
C LEU A 131 16.62 7.54 -3.39
N ILE A 132 16.36 8.11 -4.58
CA ILE A 132 15.25 7.72 -5.46
C ILE A 132 15.36 6.26 -5.89
N LYS A 133 16.57 5.81 -6.26
CA LYS A 133 16.84 4.42 -6.64
C LYS A 133 16.64 3.46 -5.46
N GLU A 134 17.14 3.80 -4.28
CA GLU A 134 16.94 2.99 -3.08
C GLU A 134 15.47 2.87 -2.68
N ILE A 135 14.67 3.93 -2.84
CA ILE A 135 13.22 3.87 -2.61
C ILE A 135 12.59 2.80 -3.51
N GLY A 136 12.95 2.81 -4.80
CA GLY A 136 12.46 1.83 -5.77
C GLY A 136 12.82 0.40 -5.40
N LEU A 137 14.06 0.16 -4.97
CA LEU A 137 14.52 -1.15 -4.52
C LEU A 137 13.81 -1.62 -3.24
N LYS A 138 13.74 -0.76 -2.21
CA LYS A 138 13.11 -1.09 -0.91
C LYS A 138 11.62 -1.40 -1.06
N LEU A 139 10.91 -0.62 -1.88
CA LEU A 139 9.47 -0.76 -2.08
C LEU A 139 9.08 -1.71 -3.22
N ASN A 140 10.06 -2.15 -4.01
CA ASN A 140 9.86 -2.90 -5.25
C ASN A 140 8.88 -2.18 -6.20
N ILE A 141 9.19 -0.92 -6.51
CA ILE A 141 8.41 -0.06 -7.40
C ILE A 141 9.31 0.67 -8.39
N PRO A 142 8.82 1.00 -9.60
CA PRO A 142 9.58 1.83 -10.52
C PRO A 142 9.67 3.26 -9.95
N THR A 143 10.88 3.81 -9.94
CA THR A 143 11.16 5.20 -9.53
C THR A 143 11.97 5.99 -10.55
N THR A 144 12.39 5.35 -11.65
CA THR A 144 13.04 6.03 -12.78
C THR A 144 12.53 5.43 -14.10
N TYR A 145 12.60 6.20 -15.19
CA TYR A 145 12.22 5.71 -16.54
C TYR A 145 13.25 4.78 -17.18
N SER A 146 14.44 4.63 -16.58
CA SER A 146 15.45 3.69 -17.07
C SER A 146 15.16 2.31 -16.49
N SER A 147 15.04 1.31 -17.35
CA SER A 147 15.02 -0.09 -16.94
C SER A 147 16.35 -0.43 -16.26
N HIS A 148 16.26 -1.13 -15.14
CA HIS A 148 17.39 -1.69 -14.42
C HIS A 148 18.00 -2.88 -15.15
#